data_AF-A0A8H6BSN3-F1
#
_entry.id   AF-A0A8H6BSN3-F1
#
_cell.length_a   1.000
_cell.length_b   1.000
_cell.length_c   1.000
_cell.angle_alpha   90.00
_cell.angle_beta   90.00
_cell.angle_gamma   90.00
#
_symmetry.space_group_name_H-M   'P 1'
#
loop_
_entity.id
_entity.type
_entity.pdbx_description
1 polymer ?
#
loop_
_entity_poly.entity_id
_entity_poly.type
_entity_poly.pdbx_seq_one_letter_code
_entity_poly.pdbx_strand_id
1 'polypeptide(L)'
;MSLAEAKKLDKKFPTFKNEFAIPTFGSLGIKNNKYESSTESIYLCGNSLGLMPKNTKKAINDELNAWVERGVESHFNHPDKSLTPWVDIDLPLLPLIAPIVGAKENEVAVMGSLTANLNALLIHFYKPEGKRTKILFEKQAFPSDYYAFLNIVKLFGYDEKHLIQLEVQPGETYIKTERIIKAIDENSDELALVCFPGIQYYTGQFFKIEEITKYAKEKSQQIKVGWDLAHAVGNVH
;
A
#
# COMPACT_ATOMS: atom_id res chain seq x y z
N MET A 1 -1.34 -22.58 22.90
CA MET A 1 -2.54 -22.96 22.15
C MET A 1 -2.42 -24.41 21.72
N SER A 2 -3.40 -25.25 22.06
CA SER A 2 -3.45 -26.66 21.66
C SER A 2 -4.05 -26.84 20.26
N LEU A 3 -3.84 -28.00 19.64
CA LEU A 3 -4.46 -28.34 18.35
C LEU A 3 -6.00 -28.32 18.43
N ALA A 4 -6.56 -28.73 19.57
CA ALA A 4 -8.00 -28.70 19.81
C ALA A 4 -8.55 -27.27 19.84
N GLU A 5 -7.81 -26.35 20.48
CA GLU A 5 -8.15 -24.92 20.50
C GLU A 5 -8.05 -24.31 19.11
N ALA A 6 -6.98 -24.59 18.35
CA ALA A 6 -6.83 -24.10 16.98
C ALA A 6 -8.02 -24.54 16.08
N LYS A 7 -8.38 -25.83 16.10
CA LYS A 7 -9.53 -26.35 15.35
C LYS A 7 -10.86 -25.73 15.77
N LYS A 8 -11.01 -25.34 17.03
CA LYS A 8 -12.20 -24.63 17.53
C LYS A 8 -12.25 -23.20 16.98
N LEU A 9 -11.11 -22.52 16.91
CA LEU A 9 -10.99 -21.18 16.33
C LEU A 9 -11.24 -21.19 14.82
N ASP A 10 -10.71 -22.16 14.09
CA ASP A 10 -10.94 -22.30 12.63
C ASP A 10 -12.44 -22.46 12.28
N LYS A 11 -13.21 -23.13 13.15
CA LYS A 11 -14.67 -23.24 12.99
C LYS A 11 -15.41 -21.96 13.35
N LYS A 12 -14.89 -21.19 14.31
CA LYS A 12 -15.50 -19.93 14.78
C LYS A 12 -15.26 -18.79 13.79
N PHE A 13 -14.08 -18.76 13.15
CA PHE A 13 -13.66 -17.73 12.22
C PHE A 13 -13.40 -18.37 10.85
N PRO A 14 -14.47 -18.62 10.06
CA PRO A 14 -14.30 -19.22 8.74
C PRO A 14 -13.44 -18.31 7.87
N THR A 15 -12.67 -18.93 6.99
CA THR A 15 -11.72 -18.23 6.10
C THR A 15 -12.15 -18.39 4.65
N PHE A 16 -11.69 -17.49 3.80
CA PHE A 16 -11.83 -17.61 2.35
C PHE A 16 -10.74 -18.47 1.72
N LYS A 17 -10.11 -19.36 2.48
CA LYS A 17 -8.97 -20.19 2.03
C LYS A 17 -9.22 -20.86 0.68
N ASN A 18 -10.44 -21.38 0.48
CA ASN A 18 -10.81 -22.10 -0.74
C ASN A 18 -10.90 -21.22 -1.99
N GLU A 19 -10.89 -19.89 -1.85
CA GLU A 19 -10.89 -18.92 -2.96
C GLU A 19 -9.47 -18.64 -3.49
N PHE A 20 -8.43 -19.12 -2.81
CA PHE A 20 -7.03 -18.85 -3.14
C PHE A 20 -6.27 -20.11 -3.57
N ALA A 21 -5.30 -19.93 -4.45
CA ALA A 21 -4.36 -20.98 -4.83
C ALA A 21 -3.19 -21.01 -3.84
N ILE A 22 -3.11 -22.07 -3.01
CA ILE A 22 -2.05 -22.23 -2.01
C ILE A 22 -0.92 -23.08 -2.62
N PRO A 23 0.34 -22.63 -2.58
CA PRO A 23 1.47 -23.44 -3.03
C PRO A 23 1.55 -24.74 -2.24
N THR A 24 1.82 -25.84 -2.93
CA THR A 24 2.06 -27.15 -2.31
C THR A 24 3.55 -27.40 -2.13
N PHE A 25 3.92 -28.37 -1.31
CA PHE A 25 5.30 -28.78 -1.15
C PHE A 25 5.92 -29.22 -2.48
N GLY A 26 5.15 -29.91 -3.32
CA GLY A 26 5.55 -30.29 -4.67
C GLY A 26 5.80 -29.09 -5.57
N SER A 27 4.89 -28.10 -5.60
CA SER A 27 5.07 -26.91 -6.44
C SER A 27 6.24 -26.04 -5.99
N LEU A 28 6.59 -26.08 -4.70
CA LEU A 28 7.74 -25.39 -4.13
C LEU A 28 9.06 -26.20 -4.26
N GLY A 29 9.01 -27.41 -4.81
CA GLY A 29 10.18 -28.29 -4.91
C GLY A 29 10.69 -28.84 -3.57
N ILE A 30 9.88 -28.77 -2.51
CA ILE A 30 10.24 -29.25 -1.16
C ILE A 30 10.16 -30.78 -1.13
N LYS A 31 11.32 -31.42 -0.94
CA LYS A 31 11.43 -32.87 -0.75
C LYS A 31 11.52 -33.21 0.73
N ASN A 32 10.68 -34.14 1.18
CA ASN A 32 10.65 -34.60 2.56
C ASN A 32 10.01 -36.00 2.64
N ASN A 33 10.19 -36.68 3.77
CA ASN A 33 9.71 -38.07 3.95
C ASN A 33 8.42 -38.15 4.79
N LYS A 34 7.88 -37.01 5.24
CA LYS A 34 6.80 -36.93 6.23
C LYS A 34 5.45 -36.50 5.60
N TYR A 35 5.48 -35.72 4.55
CA TYR A 35 4.35 -35.06 3.93
C TYR A 35 4.36 -35.30 2.42
N GLU A 36 3.18 -35.53 1.85
CA GLU A 36 2.98 -35.70 0.41
C GLU A 36 3.29 -34.42 -0.36
N SER A 37 3.63 -34.54 -1.65
CA SER A 37 3.86 -33.40 -2.53
C SER A 37 2.62 -32.51 -2.73
N SER A 38 1.43 -33.08 -2.54
CA SER A 38 0.13 -32.40 -2.56
C SER A 38 -0.12 -31.53 -1.33
N THR A 39 0.67 -31.67 -0.27
CA THR A 39 0.47 -30.95 1.00
C THR A 39 0.63 -29.45 0.78
N GLU A 40 -0.40 -28.68 1.15
CA GLU A 40 -0.37 -27.22 1.12
C GLU A 40 0.70 -26.66 2.08
N SER A 41 1.36 -25.59 1.66
CA SER A 41 2.32 -24.87 2.49
C SER A 41 1.63 -23.97 3.53
N ILE A 42 2.36 -23.70 4.62
CA ILE A 42 1.99 -22.67 5.58
C ILE A 42 2.53 -21.35 5.06
N TYR A 43 1.70 -20.62 4.32
CA TYR A 43 2.11 -19.39 3.64
C TYR A 43 1.95 -18.17 4.55
N LEU A 44 3.06 -17.70 5.13
CA LEU A 44 3.11 -16.56 6.07
C LEU A 44 3.78 -15.31 5.44
N CYS A 45 3.71 -15.17 4.12
CA CYS A 45 4.33 -14.06 3.38
C CYS A 45 3.30 -13.24 2.57
N GLY A 46 2.02 -13.31 2.97
CA GLY A 46 0.92 -12.61 2.28
C GLY A 46 1.03 -11.08 2.33
N ASN A 47 1.77 -10.54 3.30
CA ASN A 47 2.08 -9.12 3.42
C ASN A 47 3.09 -8.61 2.36
N SER A 48 3.81 -9.52 1.68
CA SER A 48 4.74 -9.18 0.60
C SER A 48 4.12 -9.52 -0.76
N LEU A 49 3.64 -10.75 -0.91
CA LEU A 49 2.90 -11.18 -2.09
C LEU A 49 1.67 -11.97 -1.66
N GLY A 50 0.48 -11.43 -1.90
CA GLY A 50 -0.77 -12.13 -1.66
C GLY A 50 -0.88 -13.41 -2.47
N LEU A 51 -1.53 -14.43 -1.92
CA LEU A 51 -1.88 -15.62 -2.69
C LEU A 51 -2.81 -15.23 -3.86
N MET A 52 -2.66 -15.90 -5.00
CA MET A 52 -3.48 -15.62 -6.18
C MET A 52 -4.93 -16.09 -5.93
N PRO A 53 -5.94 -15.20 -6.05
CA PRO A 53 -7.34 -15.63 -6.12
C PRO A 53 -7.57 -16.55 -7.32
N LYS A 54 -8.36 -17.61 -7.15
CA LYS A 54 -8.61 -18.60 -8.22
C LYS A 54 -9.26 -17.98 -9.48
N ASN A 55 -10.04 -16.91 -9.30
CA ASN A 55 -10.73 -16.21 -10.39
C ASN A 55 -9.80 -15.32 -11.25
N THR A 56 -8.60 -14.96 -10.76
CA THR A 56 -7.69 -14.05 -11.47
C THR A 56 -7.32 -14.56 -12.87
N LYS A 57 -7.07 -15.87 -13.02
CA LYS A 57 -6.72 -16.46 -14.31
C LYS A 57 -7.85 -16.30 -15.35
N LYS A 58 -9.11 -16.46 -14.91
CA LYS A 58 -10.26 -16.28 -15.79
C LYS A 58 -10.36 -14.82 -16.22
N ALA A 59 -10.34 -13.89 -15.27
CA ALA A 59 -10.47 -12.46 -15.55
C ALA A 59 -9.42 -11.97 -16.57
N ILE A 60 -8.15 -12.35 -16.41
CA ILE A 60 -7.09 -11.99 -17.38
C ILE A 60 -7.37 -12.60 -18.76
N ASN A 61 -7.76 -13.87 -18.82
CA ASN A 61 -8.03 -14.54 -20.08
C ASN A 61 -9.26 -13.96 -20.81
N ASP A 62 -10.27 -13.50 -20.07
CA ASP A 62 -11.44 -12.84 -20.65
C ASP A 62 -11.01 -11.59 -21.44
N GLU A 63 -10.12 -10.76 -20.87
CA GLU A 63 -9.59 -9.56 -21.55
C GLU A 63 -8.66 -9.89 -22.73
N LEU A 64 -7.82 -10.93 -22.60
CA LEU A 64 -6.98 -11.40 -23.71
C LEU A 64 -7.83 -11.91 -24.88
N ASN A 65 -8.91 -12.65 -24.60
CA ASN A 65 -9.85 -13.09 -25.61
C ASN A 65 -10.59 -11.91 -26.23
N ALA A 66 -10.98 -10.92 -25.43
CA ALA A 66 -11.60 -9.70 -25.94
C ALA A 66 -10.68 -8.94 -26.90
N TRP A 67 -9.38 -8.94 -26.62
CA TRP A 67 -8.40 -8.35 -27.53
C TRP A 67 -8.29 -9.12 -28.85
N VAL A 68 -8.26 -10.46 -28.81
CA VAL A 68 -8.24 -11.32 -30.00
C VAL A 68 -9.50 -11.11 -30.86
N GLU A 69 -10.66 -11.02 -30.23
CA GLU A 69 -11.95 -10.96 -30.95
C GLU A 69 -12.25 -9.58 -31.54
N ARG A 70 -11.84 -8.51 -30.86
CA ARG A 70 -12.34 -7.15 -31.16
C ARG A 70 -11.26 -6.07 -31.25
N GLY A 71 -10.02 -6.35 -30.86
CA GLY A 71 -8.96 -5.36 -30.97
C GLY A 71 -9.31 -4.06 -30.24
N VAL A 72 -9.18 -2.94 -30.96
CA VAL A 72 -9.50 -1.59 -30.46
C VAL A 72 -10.98 -1.43 -30.07
N GLU A 73 -11.91 -2.20 -30.65
CA GLU A 73 -13.34 -2.06 -30.37
C GLU A 73 -13.68 -2.44 -28.92
N SER A 74 -12.87 -3.27 -28.26
CA SER A 74 -13.05 -3.62 -26.84
C SER A 74 -12.90 -2.43 -25.90
N HIS A 75 -12.33 -1.31 -26.35
CA HIS A 75 -12.37 -0.05 -25.59
C HIS A 75 -13.79 0.36 -25.23
N PHE A 76 -14.74 0.22 -26.17
CA PHE A 76 -16.11 0.71 -26.02
C PHE A 76 -17.15 -0.41 -26.02
N ASN A 77 -16.76 -1.61 -26.48
CA ASN A 77 -17.69 -2.69 -26.76
C ASN A 77 -17.03 -4.06 -26.49
N HIS A 78 -16.99 -4.46 -25.22
CA HIS A 78 -16.50 -5.76 -24.80
C HIS A 78 -17.35 -6.92 -25.38
N PRO A 79 -16.74 -8.06 -25.80
CA PRO A 79 -17.48 -9.19 -26.36
C PRO A 79 -18.46 -9.86 -25.40
N ASP A 80 -18.04 -10.08 -24.17
CA ASP A 80 -18.94 -10.43 -23.07
C ASP A 80 -19.65 -9.17 -22.57
N LYS A 81 -20.98 -9.13 -22.69
CA LYS A 81 -21.83 -8.00 -22.28
C LYS A 81 -22.00 -7.89 -20.75
N SER A 82 -21.56 -8.89 -20.01
CA SER A 82 -21.51 -8.83 -18.54
C SER A 82 -20.23 -8.18 -18.01
N LEU A 83 -19.24 -7.94 -18.87
CA LEU A 83 -17.97 -7.32 -18.52
C LEU A 83 -17.91 -5.84 -18.97
N THR A 84 -16.94 -5.12 -18.43
CA THR A 84 -16.83 -3.66 -18.60
C THR A 84 -15.96 -3.32 -19.80
N PRO A 85 -16.38 -2.41 -20.69
CA PRO A 85 -15.50 -1.88 -21.74
C PRO A 85 -14.22 -1.26 -21.17
N TRP A 86 -13.10 -1.34 -21.91
CA TRP A 86 -11.80 -0.97 -21.33
C TRP A 86 -11.66 0.50 -20.93
N VAL A 87 -12.43 1.42 -21.53
CA VAL A 87 -12.39 2.83 -21.13
C VAL A 87 -12.88 3.08 -19.70
N ASP A 88 -13.70 2.17 -19.16
CA ASP A 88 -14.35 2.29 -17.86
C ASP A 88 -13.93 1.16 -16.90
N ILE A 89 -12.87 0.41 -17.22
CA ILE A 89 -12.52 -0.86 -16.53
C ILE A 89 -12.21 -0.68 -15.03
N ASP A 90 -11.79 0.51 -14.62
CA ASP A 90 -11.49 0.86 -13.24
C ASP A 90 -12.74 1.25 -12.43
N LEU A 91 -13.78 1.79 -13.09
CA LEU A 91 -14.96 2.34 -12.41
C LEU A 91 -15.71 1.31 -11.53
N PRO A 92 -15.90 0.04 -11.94
CA PRO A 92 -16.54 -0.97 -11.09
C PRO A 92 -15.77 -1.28 -9.79
N LEU A 93 -14.49 -0.94 -9.72
CA LEU A 93 -13.65 -1.19 -8.54
C LEU A 93 -13.84 -0.12 -7.45
N LEU A 94 -14.24 1.09 -7.83
CA LEU A 94 -14.40 2.22 -6.91
C LEU A 94 -15.35 1.92 -5.73
N PRO A 95 -16.58 1.39 -5.93
CA PRO A 95 -17.47 1.06 -4.81
C PRO A 95 -16.93 -0.06 -3.91
N LEU A 96 -16.00 -0.89 -4.41
CA LEU A 96 -15.39 -1.98 -3.64
C LEU A 96 -14.19 -1.52 -2.81
N ILE A 97 -13.37 -0.61 -3.36
CA ILE A 97 -12.14 -0.15 -2.71
C ILE A 97 -12.39 1.04 -1.77
N ALA A 98 -13.31 1.94 -2.10
CA ALA A 98 -13.56 3.14 -1.30
C ALA A 98 -13.89 2.84 0.18
N PRO A 99 -14.71 1.83 0.53
CA PRO A 99 -14.95 1.46 1.92
C PRO A 99 -13.71 0.88 2.63
N ILE A 100 -12.79 0.24 1.90
CA ILE A 100 -11.56 -0.34 2.48
C ILE A 100 -10.61 0.75 2.96
N VAL A 101 -10.54 1.87 2.23
CA VAL A 101 -9.68 3.01 2.56
C VAL A 101 -10.41 4.13 3.31
N GLY A 102 -11.72 3.96 3.59
CA GLY A 102 -12.53 4.96 4.29
C GLY A 102 -12.76 6.25 3.51
N ALA A 103 -12.81 6.18 2.17
CA ALA A 103 -12.97 7.33 1.28
C ALA A 103 -14.31 7.29 0.50
N LYS A 104 -14.64 8.37 -0.20
CA LYS A 104 -15.72 8.36 -1.21
C LYS A 104 -15.21 7.78 -2.53
N GLU A 105 -16.13 7.29 -3.36
CA GLU A 105 -15.79 6.76 -4.70
C GLU A 105 -15.03 7.78 -5.56
N ASN A 106 -15.37 9.07 -5.46
CA ASN A 106 -14.70 10.15 -6.20
C ASN A 106 -13.38 10.64 -5.57
N GLU A 107 -12.94 10.00 -4.49
CA GLU A 107 -11.66 10.25 -3.81
C GLU A 107 -10.67 9.09 -4.04
N VAL A 108 -11.05 8.06 -4.82
CA VAL A 108 -10.25 6.87 -5.10
C VAL A 108 -10.02 6.73 -6.61
N ALA A 109 -8.81 6.31 -6.98
CA ALA A 109 -8.47 5.91 -8.35
C ALA A 109 -7.69 4.60 -8.31
N VAL A 110 -8.05 3.64 -9.17
CA VAL A 110 -7.34 2.35 -9.31
C VAL A 110 -6.50 2.41 -10.58
N MET A 111 -5.21 2.70 -10.43
CA MET A 111 -4.33 2.95 -11.57
C MET A 111 -2.88 2.55 -11.29
N GLY A 112 -2.11 2.34 -12.36
CA GLY A 112 -0.65 2.32 -12.34
C GLY A 112 -0.02 1.36 -11.32
N SER A 113 1.06 1.82 -10.70
CA SER A 113 1.77 1.13 -9.62
C SER A 113 1.99 2.09 -8.45
N LEU A 114 2.24 1.56 -7.25
CA LEU A 114 2.36 2.33 -6.02
C LEU A 114 3.33 3.53 -6.17
N THR A 115 4.58 3.29 -6.54
CA THR A 115 5.59 4.36 -6.64
C THR A 115 5.30 5.34 -7.78
N ALA A 116 4.70 4.89 -8.88
CA ALA A 116 4.29 5.78 -9.96
C ALA A 116 3.18 6.74 -9.48
N ASN A 117 2.19 6.21 -8.76
CA ASN A 117 1.11 7.00 -8.16
C ASN A 117 1.64 7.96 -7.08
N LEU A 118 2.59 7.51 -6.24
CA LEU A 118 3.25 8.36 -5.26
C LEU A 118 3.95 9.55 -5.95
N ASN A 119 4.68 9.31 -7.04
CA ASN A 119 5.33 10.41 -7.79
C ASN A 119 4.29 11.37 -8.41
N ALA A 120 3.18 10.85 -8.95
CA ALA A 120 2.09 11.68 -9.48
C ALA A 120 1.41 12.53 -8.39
N LEU A 121 1.27 12.00 -7.17
CA LEU A 121 0.80 12.75 -6.01
C LEU A 121 1.85 13.77 -5.56
N LEU A 122 3.12 13.40 -5.47
CA LEU A 122 4.20 14.28 -5.04
C LEU A 122 4.34 15.49 -5.96
N ILE A 123 4.34 15.33 -7.28
CA ILE A 123 4.45 16.48 -8.20
C ILE A 123 3.28 17.46 -8.05
N HIS A 124 2.11 16.98 -7.64
CA HIS A 124 0.94 17.82 -7.42
C HIS A 124 0.91 18.46 -6.02
N PHE A 125 1.25 17.71 -4.98
CA PHE A 125 1.05 18.11 -3.58
C PHE A 125 2.30 18.68 -2.91
N TYR A 126 3.51 18.25 -3.30
CA TYR A 126 4.75 18.86 -2.83
C TYR A 126 4.99 20.15 -3.63
N LYS A 127 4.49 21.26 -3.10
CA LYS A 127 4.63 22.61 -3.65
C LYS A 127 5.50 23.44 -2.70
N PRO A 128 6.84 23.33 -2.80
CA PRO A 128 7.72 24.08 -1.94
C PRO A 128 7.55 25.59 -2.19
N GLU A 129 7.38 26.37 -1.12
CA GLU A 129 7.15 27.81 -1.19
C GLU A 129 7.82 28.55 -0.01
N GLY A 130 8.60 29.58 -0.32
CA GLY A 130 9.35 30.33 0.68
C GLY A 130 10.28 29.43 1.48
N LYS A 131 10.06 29.32 2.80
CA LYS A 131 10.82 28.45 3.69
C LYS A 131 10.33 26.99 3.69
N ARG A 132 9.08 26.74 3.28
CA ARG A 132 8.44 25.42 3.32
C ARG A 132 8.93 24.56 2.18
N THR A 133 10.00 23.82 2.42
CA THR A 133 10.70 23.05 1.39
C THR A 133 11.02 21.63 1.85
N LYS A 134 10.89 21.33 3.14
CA LYS A 134 11.31 20.06 3.71
C LYS A 134 10.21 18.99 3.67
N ILE A 135 10.64 17.74 3.55
CA ILE A 135 9.81 16.54 3.64
C ILE A 135 10.21 15.77 4.90
N LEU A 136 9.25 15.43 5.76
CA LEU A 136 9.45 14.63 6.97
C LEU A 136 8.93 13.22 6.79
N PHE A 137 9.79 12.22 7.01
CA PHE A 137 9.49 10.78 6.91
C PHE A 137 10.45 9.96 7.79
N GLU A 138 10.33 8.63 7.80
CA GLU A 138 11.24 7.73 8.54
C GLU A 138 12.53 7.40 7.75
N LYS A 139 13.69 7.34 8.42
CA LYS A 139 14.99 7.11 7.76
C LYS A 139 15.11 5.74 7.07
N GLN A 140 14.43 4.73 7.60
CA GLN A 140 14.41 3.37 7.04
C GLN A 140 13.10 3.11 6.27
N ALA A 141 12.59 4.15 5.61
CA ALA A 141 11.48 4.00 4.67
C ALA A 141 11.80 2.95 3.60
N PHE A 142 10.75 2.39 3.01
CA PHE A 142 10.92 1.47 1.90
C PHE A 142 11.73 2.15 0.78
N PRO A 143 12.69 1.46 0.12
CA PRO A 143 13.65 2.13 -0.76
C PRO A 143 13.03 2.98 -1.87
N SER A 144 11.90 2.56 -2.45
CA SER A 144 11.22 3.35 -3.49
C SER A 144 10.70 4.70 -3.01
N ASP A 145 10.23 4.77 -1.76
CA ASP A 145 9.67 5.97 -1.15
C ASP A 145 10.77 6.99 -0.89
N TYR A 146 11.90 6.53 -0.34
CA TYR A 146 13.09 7.36 -0.17
C TYR A 146 13.52 7.99 -1.50
N TYR A 147 13.60 7.19 -2.57
CA TYR A 147 13.97 7.71 -3.89
C TYR A 147 12.90 8.64 -4.47
N ALA A 148 11.62 8.41 -4.24
CA ALA A 148 10.55 9.33 -4.64
C ALA A 148 10.71 10.70 -3.96
N PHE A 149 10.98 10.71 -2.65
CA PHE A 149 11.22 11.95 -1.90
C PHE A 149 12.52 12.64 -2.34
N LEU A 150 13.61 11.89 -2.51
CA LEU A 150 14.88 12.44 -2.97
C LEU A 150 14.77 13.04 -4.38
N ASN A 151 14.07 12.36 -5.28
CA ASN A 151 13.93 12.82 -6.66
C ASN A 151 13.02 14.04 -6.74
N ILE A 152 11.93 14.11 -5.97
CA ILE A 152 11.05 15.26 -6.02
C ILE A 152 11.74 16.51 -5.46
N VAL A 153 12.49 16.42 -4.35
CA VAL A 153 13.22 17.60 -3.84
C VAL A 153 14.29 18.07 -4.85
N LYS A 154 14.99 17.14 -5.50
CA LYS A 154 15.97 17.46 -6.56
C LYS A 154 15.32 18.10 -7.79
N LEU A 155 14.12 17.65 -8.18
CA LEU A 155 13.38 18.23 -9.31
C LEU A 155 13.05 19.70 -9.08
N PHE A 156 12.82 20.10 -7.82
CA PHE A 156 12.60 21.50 -7.42
C PHE A 156 13.91 22.26 -7.07
N GLY A 157 15.08 21.68 -7.37
CA GLY A 157 16.38 22.34 -7.18
C GLY A 157 16.96 22.27 -5.77
N TYR A 158 16.42 21.40 -4.90
CA TYR A 158 16.92 21.16 -3.55
C TYR A 158 17.81 19.92 -3.46
N ASP A 159 18.44 19.71 -2.31
CA ASP A 159 19.28 18.55 -2.01
C ASP A 159 18.72 17.70 -0.85
N GLU A 160 19.46 16.66 -0.47
CA GLU A 160 19.06 15.74 0.60
C GLU A 160 18.89 16.42 1.97
N LYS A 161 19.43 17.63 2.21
CA LYS A 161 19.23 18.35 3.48
C LYS A 161 17.79 18.80 3.68
N HIS A 162 16.97 18.75 2.63
CA HIS A 162 15.54 19.00 2.69
C HIS A 162 14.73 17.76 3.10
N LEU A 163 15.39 16.62 3.32
CA LEU A 163 14.80 15.41 3.84
C LEU A 163 15.05 15.30 5.35
N ILE A 164 14.00 15.48 6.14
CA ILE A 164 14.03 15.22 7.58
C ILE A 164 13.70 13.75 7.79
N GLN A 165 14.72 12.96 8.13
CA GLN A 165 14.65 11.51 8.25
C GLN A 165 14.64 11.11 9.73
N LEU A 166 13.50 10.66 10.26
CA LEU A 166 13.38 10.21 11.65
C LEU A 166 13.93 8.82 11.86
N GLU A 167 14.80 8.69 12.86
CA GLU A 167 15.45 7.44 13.23
C GLU A 167 14.82 6.83 14.47
N VAL A 168 14.77 5.49 14.49
CA VAL A 168 14.54 4.74 15.72
C VAL A 168 15.71 5.01 16.67
N GLN A 169 15.41 5.33 17.92
CA GLN A 169 16.44 5.63 18.92
C GLN A 169 17.24 4.37 19.29
N PRO A 170 18.50 4.51 19.72
CA PRO A 170 19.28 3.37 20.22
C PRO A 170 18.53 2.61 21.32
N GLY A 171 18.37 1.30 21.13
CA GLY A 171 17.64 0.43 22.08
C GLY A 171 16.12 0.39 21.89
N GLU A 172 15.57 1.13 20.93
CA GLU A 172 14.15 1.06 20.58
C GLU A 172 13.93 0.25 19.30
N THR A 173 12.70 -0.23 19.10
CA THR A 173 12.27 -0.91 17.87
C THR A 173 11.41 -0.02 16.98
N TYR A 174 10.74 0.96 17.58
CA TYR A 174 9.68 1.76 16.95
C TYR A 174 9.96 3.26 17.09
N ILE A 175 9.50 4.05 16.13
CA ILE A 175 9.51 5.51 16.23
C ILE A 175 8.32 5.93 17.10
N LYS A 176 8.59 6.47 18.29
CA LYS A 176 7.54 7.00 19.17
C LYS A 176 6.75 8.14 18.50
N THR A 177 5.43 8.15 18.64
CA THR A 177 4.55 9.20 18.08
C THR A 177 4.96 10.58 18.58
N GLU A 178 5.38 10.70 19.85
CA GLU A 178 5.84 11.95 20.45
C GLU A 178 7.08 12.51 19.73
N ARG A 179 7.93 11.63 19.16
CA ARG A 179 9.10 12.07 18.38
C ARG A 179 8.68 12.65 17.03
N ILE A 180 7.68 12.05 16.39
CA ILE A 180 7.11 12.55 15.13
C ILE A 180 6.49 13.92 15.35
N ILE A 181 5.65 14.03 16.38
CA ILE A 181 5.03 15.27 16.83
C ILE A 181 6.08 16.35 17.11
N LYS A 182 7.12 16.02 17.88
CA LYS A 182 8.23 16.94 18.17
C LYS A 182 8.96 17.39 16.91
N ALA A 183 9.18 16.49 15.95
CA ALA A 183 9.84 16.84 14.70
C ALA A 183 8.98 17.75 13.80
N ILE A 184 7.67 17.56 13.81
CA ILE A 184 6.72 18.47 13.15
C ILE A 184 6.82 19.86 13.78
N ASP A 185 6.87 19.94 15.11
CA ASP A 185 6.99 21.22 15.83
C ASP A 185 8.29 21.96 15.52
N GLU A 186 9.41 21.27 15.66
CA GLU A 186 10.76 21.82 15.45
C GLU A 186 10.97 22.33 14.01
N ASN A 187 10.19 21.84 13.04
CA ASN A 187 10.35 22.16 11.61
C ASN A 187 9.10 22.78 10.98
N SER A 188 8.12 23.19 11.79
CA SER A 188 6.79 23.57 11.31
C SER A 188 6.77 24.70 10.28
N ASP A 189 7.72 25.63 10.30
CA ASP A 189 7.85 26.72 9.32
C ASP A 189 8.54 26.32 8.01
N GLU A 190 9.22 25.17 8.00
CA GLU A 190 10.01 24.67 6.87
C GLU A 190 9.41 23.42 6.22
N LEU A 191 8.40 22.81 6.84
CA LEU A 191 7.71 21.64 6.31
C LEU A 191 6.74 22.01 5.18
N ALA A 192 6.94 21.36 4.04
CA ALA A 192 5.98 21.30 2.94
C ALA A 192 5.15 20.01 2.99
N LEU A 193 5.77 18.89 3.38
CA LEU A 193 5.16 17.57 3.38
C LEU A 193 5.59 16.74 4.61
N VAL A 194 4.63 16.05 5.21
CA VAL A 194 4.86 14.93 6.12
C VAL A 194 4.35 13.68 5.40
N CYS A 195 5.19 12.66 5.24
CA CYS A 195 4.78 11.42 4.56
C CYS A 195 5.38 10.22 5.28
N PHE A 196 4.53 9.34 5.81
CA PHE A 196 4.93 8.12 6.51
C PHE A 196 4.22 6.91 5.90
N PRO A 197 4.74 5.68 6.08
CA PRO A 197 3.93 4.51 5.81
C PRO A 197 2.81 4.41 6.87
N GLY A 198 1.69 3.80 6.52
CA GLY A 198 0.67 3.40 7.49
C GLY A 198 1.23 2.33 8.43
N ILE A 199 1.84 1.28 7.85
CA ILE A 199 2.58 0.25 8.58
C ILE A 199 4.01 0.18 8.06
N GLN A 200 4.97 0.23 8.98
CA GLN A 200 6.39 0.05 8.67
C GLN A 200 6.66 -1.39 8.19
N TYR A 201 7.18 -1.56 6.97
CA TYR A 201 7.28 -2.85 6.29
C TYR A 201 8.12 -3.92 7.01
N TYR A 202 9.12 -3.48 7.78
CA TYR A 202 10.07 -4.36 8.48
C TYR A 202 9.68 -4.56 9.94
N THR A 203 9.39 -3.49 10.68
CA THR A 203 9.09 -3.57 12.12
C THR A 203 7.63 -3.93 12.41
N GLY A 204 6.73 -3.78 11.42
CA GLY A 204 5.29 -3.97 11.59
C GLY A 204 4.62 -2.85 12.39
N GLN A 205 5.31 -1.74 12.64
CA GLN A 205 4.74 -0.61 13.40
C GLN A 205 3.58 0.02 12.64
N PHE A 206 2.39 -0.02 13.22
CA PHE A 206 1.25 0.78 12.75
C PHE A 206 1.32 2.19 13.36
N PHE A 207 1.49 3.20 12.50
CA PHE A 207 1.58 4.59 12.92
C PHE A 207 0.19 5.15 13.29
N LYS A 208 0.16 6.14 14.20
CA LYS A 208 -1.07 6.82 14.62
C LYS A 208 -1.53 7.83 13.56
N ILE A 209 -2.05 7.32 12.44
CA ILE A 209 -2.41 8.10 11.25
C ILE A 209 -3.25 9.33 11.59
N GLU A 210 -4.35 9.15 12.32
CA GLU A 210 -5.26 10.24 12.70
C GLU A 210 -4.54 11.31 13.55
N GLU A 211 -3.85 10.89 14.60
CA GLU A 211 -3.15 11.77 15.55
C GLU A 211 -2.08 12.61 14.85
N ILE A 212 -1.22 11.97 14.06
CA ILE A 212 -0.12 12.64 13.35
C ILE A 212 -0.67 13.59 12.28
N THR A 213 -1.70 13.17 11.54
CA THR A 213 -2.33 14.01 10.51
C THR A 213 -2.96 15.24 11.13
N LYS A 214 -3.75 15.06 12.20
CA LYS A 214 -4.39 16.16 12.92
C LYS A 214 -3.35 17.15 13.44
N TYR A 215 -2.30 16.66 14.08
CA TYR A 215 -1.25 17.49 14.65
C TYR A 215 -0.53 18.34 13.59
N ALA A 216 -0.13 17.74 12.46
CA ALA A 216 0.50 18.48 11.37
C ALA A 216 -0.41 19.60 10.82
N LYS A 217 -1.71 19.34 10.70
CA LYS A 217 -2.69 20.32 10.21
C LYS A 217 -3.00 21.43 11.21
N GLU A 218 -2.96 21.14 12.52
CA GLU A 218 -3.08 22.14 13.57
C GLU A 218 -1.89 23.12 13.54
N LYS A 219 -0.69 22.64 13.20
CA LYS A 219 0.51 23.50 13.05
C LYS A 219 0.43 24.40 11.82
N SER A 220 -0.01 23.86 10.68
CA SER A 220 -0.28 24.68 9.50
C SER A 220 -1.11 23.92 8.47
N GLN A 221 -2.13 24.59 7.91
CA GLN A 221 -2.93 24.07 6.80
C GLN A 221 -2.11 23.94 5.49
N GLN A 222 -0.96 24.60 5.41
CA GLN A 222 -0.06 24.50 4.25
C GLN A 222 0.72 23.19 4.23
N ILE A 223 0.98 22.57 5.39
CA ILE A 223 1.67 21.28 5.46
C ILE A 223 0.78 20.21 4.83
N LYS A 224 1.25 19.56 3.77
CA LYS A 224 0.58 18.37 3.22
C LYS A 224 0.95 17.16 4.07
N VAL A 225 0.00 16.23 4.21
CA VAL A 225 0.20 14.97 4.92
C VAL A 225 -0.19 13.86 3.96
N GLY A 226 0.75 12.97 3.67
CA GLY A 226 0.57 11.79 2.84
C GLY A 226 0.84 10.53 3.64
N TRP A 227 0.25 9.42 3.20
CA TRP A 227 0.47 8.11 3.81
C TRP A 227 0.69 7.08 2.71
N ASP A 228 1.80 6.35 2.77
CA ASP A 228 1.95 5.13 1.98
C ASP A 228 1.24 3.98 2.70
N LEU A 229 0.16 3.48 2.13
CA LEU A 229 -0.69 2.46 2.76
C LEU A 229 -0.38 1.04 2.28
N ALA A 230 0.77 0.77 1.66
CA ALA A 230 1.10 -0.53 1.06
C ALA A 230 0.91 -1.72 2.00
N HIS A 231 1.32 -1.58 3.26
CA HIS A 231 1.16 -2.63 4.28
C HIS A 231 -0.09 -2.47 5.15
N ALA A 232 -0.83 -1.37 4.99
CA ALA A 232 -2.01 -1.05 5.80
C ALA A 232 -3.33 -1.41 5.11
N VAL A 233 -3.45 -1.15 3.80
CA VAL A 233 -4.68 -1.41 3.03
C VAL A 233 -5.03 -2.90 3.04
N GLY A 234 -6.29 -3.22 3.37
CA GLY A 234 -6.75 -4.61 3.49
C GLY A 234 -6.20 -5.37 4.72
N ASN A 235 -5.54 -4.68 5.67
CA ASN A 235 -4.97 -5.28 6.88
C ASN A 235 -5.55 -4.66 8.16
N VAL A 236 -5.45 -3.34 8.30
CA VAL A 236 -5.89 -2.59 9.49
C VAL A 236 -7.12 -1.73 9.18
N HIS A 237 -7.91 -1.43 10.21
CA HIS A 237 -9.12 -0.61 10.17
C HIS A 237 -9.07 0.47 11.26
#